data_AF-A0A937FD90-F1
#
_entry.id   AF-A0A937FD90-F1
#
_cell.length_a   1.000
_cell.length_b   1.000
_cell.length_c   1.000
_cell.angle_alpha   90.00
_cell.angle_beta   90.00
_cell.angle_gamma   90.00
#
_symmetry.space_group_name_H-M   'P 1'
#
loop_
_entity.id
_entity.type
_entity.pdbx_description
1 polymer ?
#
loop_
_entity_poly.entity_id
_entity_poly.type
_entity_poly.pdbx_seq_one_letter_code
_entity_poly.pdbx_strand_id
1 'polypeptide(L)' 'MVKELSDERIEEILKNSRASVEMENLTPSIESEEVTKKCLRGEISNDEAKKQILKLHSIGTKAFID' A
#
# COMPACT_ATOMS: atom_id res chain seq x y z
N MET A 1 15.96 7.61 11.86
CA MET A 1 16.05 6.15 11.72
C MET A 1 14.65 5.59 11.81
N VAL A 2 14.12 5.02 10.72
CA VAL A 2 12.89 4.22 10.78
C VAL A 2 13.30 2.89 11.40
N LYS A 3 12.72 2.51 12.55
CA LYS A 3 12.94 1.18 13.12
C LYS A 3 12.27 0.19 12.18
N GLU A 4 13.05 -0.72 11.61
CA GLU A 4 12.55 -1.84 10.81
C GLU A 4 11.55 -2.65 11.64
N LEU A 5 10.38 -2.92 11.07
CA LEU A 5 9.36 -3.75 11.71
C LEU A 5 9.58 -5.22 11.36
N SER A 6 9.27 -6.12 12.29
CA SER A 6 9.23 -7.55 11.98
C SER A 6 8.12 -7.87 10.98
N ASP A 7 8.30 -8.94 10.20
CA ASP A 7 7.30 -9.39 9.23
C ASP A 7 5.93 -9.66 9.88
N GLU A 8 5.91 -10.24 11.09
CA GLU A 8 4.67 -10.45 11.85
C GLU A 8 3.94 -9.14 12.12
N ARG A 9 4.67 -8.10 12.53
CA ARG A 9 4.06 -6.79 12.82
C ARG A 9 3.59 -6.10 11.55
N ILE A 10 4.28 -6.30 10.43
CA ILE A 10 3.87 -5.77 9.13
C ILE A 10 2.56 -6.42 8.67
N GLU A 11 2.43 -7.74 8.79
CA GLU A 11 1.20 -8.45 8.45
C GLU A 11 0.02 -8.02 9.33
N GLU A 12 0.22 -7.76 10.62
CA GLU A 12 -0.83 -7.20 11.48
C GLU A 12 -1.29 -5.81 11.02
N ILE A 13 -0.35 -4.93 10.65
CA ILE A 13 -0.67 -3.59 10.15
C ILE A 13 -1.46 -3.68 8.84
N LEU A 14 -1.01 -4.53 7.91
CA LEU A 14 -1.70 -4.74 6.63
C LEU A 14 -3.09 -5.33 6.83
N LYS A 15 -3.26 -6.31 7.72
CA LYS A 15 -4.55 -6.90 8.05
C LYS A 15 -5.54 -5.87 8.61
N ASN A 16 -5.10 -4.99 9.50
CA ASN A 16 -5.94 -3.93 10.05
C ASN A 16 -6.31 -2.88 8.98
N SER A 17 -5.36 -2.59 8.09
CA SER A 17 -5.57 -1.66 6.98
C SER A 17 -6.61 -2.23 5.99
N ARG A 18 -6.51 -3.52 5.63
CA ARG A 18 -7.50 -4.24 4.83
C ARG A 18 -8.90 -4.16 5.43
N ALA A 19 -9.02 -4.54 6.71
CA ALA A 19 -10.30 -4.52 7.41
C ALA A 19 -10.94 -3.12 7.41
N SER A 20 -10.12 -2.06 7.57
CA SER A 20 -10.61 -0.68 7.54
C SER A 20 -11.14 -0.27 6.15
N VAL A 21 -10.50 -0.72 5.08
CA VAL A 21 -10.95 -0.47 3.70
C VAL A 21 -12.23 -1.26 3.39
N GLU A 22 -12.29 -2.52 3.80
CA GLU A 22 -13.46 -3.37 3.62
C GLU A 22 -14.69 -2.85 4.40
N MET A 23 -14.49 -2.26 5.58
CA MET A 23 -15.55 -1.60 6.36
C MET A 23 -16.23 -0.45 5.60
N GLU A 24 -15.50 0.21 4.69
CA GLU A 24 -16.02 1.24 3.80
C GLU A 24 -16.67 0.65 2.52
N ASN A 25 -16.85 -0.67 2.45
CA ASN A 25 -17.31 -1.42 1.27
C ASN A 25 -16.40 -1.22 0.04
N LEU A 26 -15.11 -0.95 0.26
CA LEU A 26 -14.11 -0.83 -0.79
C LEU A 26 -13.28 -2.13 -0.89
N THR A 27 -12.67 -2.35 -2.04
CA THR A 27 -11.76 -3.49 -2.26
C THR A 27 -10.30 -3.05 -2.02
N PRO A 28 -9.57 -3.70 -1.09
CA PRO A 28 -8.15 -3.45 -0.90
C PRO A 28 -7.34 -3.70 -2.18
N SER A 29 -6.39 -2.80 -2.48
CA SER A 29 -5.50 -2.93 -3.63
C SER A 29 -4.27 -3.76 -3.26
N ILE A 30 -4.13 -4.94 -3.85
CA ILE A 30 -2.97 -5.83 -3.68
C ILE A 30 -1.67 -5.08 -4.00
N GLU A 31 -1.66 -4.32 -5.09
CA GLU A 31 -0.47 -3.56 -5.51
C GLU A 31 -0.09 -2.47 -4.49
N SER A 32 -1.08 -1.80 -3.90
CA SER A 32 -0.85 -0.79 -2.87
C SER A 32 -0.32 -1.41 -1.56
N GLU A 33 -0.77 -2.62 -1.22
CA GLU A 33 -0.27 -3.36 -0.07
C GLU A 33 1.19 -3.78 -0.24
N GLU A 34 1.57 -4.25 -1.42
CA GLU A 34 2.96 -4.61 -1.72
C GLU A 34 3.90 -3.40 -1.60
N VAL A 35 3.50 -2.23 -2.10
CA VAL A 35 4.27 -0.99 -1.93
C VAL A 35 4.37 -0.61 -0.45
N THR A 36 3.27 -0.73 0.29
CA THR A 36 3.24 -0.44 1.73
C THR A 36 4.15 -1.38 2.51
N LYS A 37 4.16 -2.68 2.17
CA LYS A 37 5.02 -3.69 2.77
C LYS A 37 6.50 -3.36 2.61
N LYS A 38 6.93 -3.01 1.38
CA LYS A 38 8.31 -2.56 1.10
C LYS A 38 8.68 -1.32 1.91
N CYS A 39 7.76 -0.37 2.04
CA CYS A 39 7.99 0.83 2.85
C CYS A 39 8.16 0.52 4.34
N LEU A 40 7.33 -0.38 4.90
CA LEU A 40 7.40 -0.76 6.31
C LEU A 40 8.64 -1.59 6.65
N ARG A 41 9.16 -2.36 5.69
CA ARG A 41 10.47 -3.03 5.78
C ARG A 41 11.66 -2.09 5.65
N GLY A 42 11.44 -0.84 5.24
CA GLY A 42 12.51 0.12 4.96
C GLY A 42 13.22 -0.09 3.63
N GLU A 43 12.71 -0.96 2.75
CA GLU A 43 13.27 -1.21 1.40
C GLU A 43 13.11 0.02 0.49
N ILE A 44 12.06 0.82 0.72
CA ILE A 44 11.80 2.09 0.03
C ILE A 44 11.46 3.19 1.04
N SER A 45 11.73 4.45 0.66
CA SER A 45 11.33 5.60 1.46
C SER A 45 9.83 5.84 1.38
N ASN A 46 9.29 6.58 2.36
CA ASN A 46 7.88 6.98 2.36
C ASN A 46 7.53 7.84 1.13
N ASP A 47 8.45 8.71 0.69
CA ASP A 47 8.24 9.53 -0.51
C ASP A 47 8.21 8.68 -1.78
N GLU A 48 9.01 7.63 -1.87
CA GLU A 48 8.98 6.70 -2.99
C GLU A 48 7.71 5.85 -2.99
N ALA A 49 7.28 5.36 -1.81
CA ALA A 49 6.01 4.66 -1.67
C ALA A 49 4.82 5.51 -2.14
N LYS A 50 4.76 6.79 -1.73
CA LYS A 50 3.72 7.73 -2.19
C LYS A 50 3.72 7.91 -3.70
N LYS A 51 4.90 8.06 -4.33
CA LYS A 51 5.02 8.18 -5.79
C LYS A 51 4.51 6.94 -6.51
N GLN A 52 4.83 5.74 -6.00
CA GLN A 52 4.36 4.48 -6.60
C GLN A 52 2.84 4.32 -6.46
N ILE A 53 2.29 4.59 -5.27
CA ILE A 53 0.84 4.55 -5.04
C ILE A 53 0.11 5.54 -5.96
N LEU A 54 0.63 6.76 -6.13
CA LEU A 54 0.02 7.73 -7.04
C LEU A 54 0.04 7.24 -8.50
N LYS A 55 1.12 6.59 -8.93
CA LYS A 55 1.21 6.02 -10.27
C LYS A 55 0.17 4.92 -10.51
N LEU A 56 -0.03 4.03 -9.54
CA LEU A 56 -1.06 2.98 -9.63
C LEU A 56 -2.46 3.58 -9.90
N HIS A 57 -2.81 4.65 -9.19
CA HIS A 57 -4.08 5.35 -9.40
C HIS A 57 -4.16 6.08 -10.75
N SER A 58 -3.04 6.66 -11.23
CA SER A 58 -3.00 7.36 -12.52
C SER A 58 -3.13 6.44 -13.74
N ILE A 59 -2.75 5.16 -13.61
CA ILE A 59 -2.91 4.15 -14.67
C ILE A 59 -4.38 3.71 -14.77
N GLY A 60 -5.09 3.64 -13.64
CA GLY A 60 -6.51 3.30 -13.59
C GLY A 60 -7.41 4.27 -14.35
N THR A 61 -7.06 5.55 -14.47
CA THR A 61 -7.87 6.54 -15.23
C THR A 61 -7.74 6.38 -16.75
N LYS A 62 -6.66 5.76 -17.23
CA LYS A 62 -6.42 5.61 -18.68
C LYS A 62 -7.18 4.43 -19.29
N ALA A 63 -7.59 3.45 -18.49
CA ALA A 63 -8.30 2.25 -18.94
C ALA A 63 -9.82 2.46 -19.17
N PHE A 64 -10.36 3.64 -18.87
CA PHE A 64 -11.78 3.99 -19.08
C PHE A 64 -12.01 5.04 -20.18
N ILE A 65 -10.97 5.38 -20.95
CA ILE A 65 -11.02 6.38 -22.04
C ILE A 65 -10.54 5.77 -23.36
N ASP A 66 -10.95 4.54 -23.66
CA ASP A 66 -10.94 3.94 -24.99
C ASP A 66 -12.29 3.24 -25.25
#